data_AF-A0A0D8JRD9-F1
#
_entry.id   AF-A0A0D8JRD9-F1
#
_cell.length_a   1.000
_cell.length_b   1.000
_cell.length_c   1.000
_cell.angle_alpha   90.00
_cell.angle_beta   90.00
_cell.angle_gamma   90.00
#
_symmetry.space_group_name_H-M   'P 1'
#
loop_
_entity.id
_entity.type
_entity.pdbx_description
1 polymer ?
#
loop_
_entity_poly.entity_id
_entity_poly.type
_entity_poly.pdbx_seq_one_letter_code
_entity_poly.pdbx_strand_id
1 'polypeptide(L)'
;MKRDYYRCPEKIIILTEFLCIIHILKMLQKQDYCVAAVYSNISVKNQGMCINTFNQNLLLSEDETDVSSDILISILEILDINYICIHAFQLILLSPSWLERDKTQSKTCIYHYRQMNKIMYTYCLMCRDVQIKSNILDWQAMQKSFNKLAMLLQREAGIVQDMIDLDTV
;
A
#
# COMPACT_ATOMS: atom_id res chain seq x y z
N MET A 1 6.69 6.00 -19.23
CA MET A 1 5.63 5.32 -18.48
C MET A 1 4.62 4.73 -19.44
N LYS A 2 4.09 3.55 -19.11
CA LYS A 2 2.90 3.02 -19.80
C LYS A 2 1.68 3.84 -19.38
N ARG A 3 0.57 3.67 -20.09
CA ARG A 3 -0.67 4.41 -19.83
C ARG A 3 -1.72 3.49 -19.20
N ASP A 4 -2.50 4.03 -18.26
CA ASP A 4 -3.64 3.34 -17.65
C ASP A 4 -4.80 3.17 -18.64
N TYR A 5 -5.89 2.52 -18.19
CA TYR A 5 -7.11 2.34 -19.00
C TYR A 5 -7.67 3.67 -19.56
N TYR A 6 -7.52 4.76 -18.84
CA TYR A 6 -7.97 6.10 -19.23
C TYR A 6 -6.95 6.86 -20.09
N ARG A 7 -5.86 6.20 -20.51
CA ARG A 7 -4.73 6.77 -21.25
C ARG A 7 -3.92 7.80 -20.46
N CYS A 8 -4.07 7.85 -19.15
CA CYS A 8 -3.28 8.67 -18.24
C CYS A 8 -1.95 7.96 -17.91
N PRO A 9 -0.92 8.69 -17.48
CA PRO A 9 0.32 8.06 -17.00
C PRO A 9 0.03 7.06 -15.87
N GLU A 10 0.66 5.88 -15.93
CA GLU A 10 0.58 4.90 -14.84
C GLU A 10 1.14 5.50 -13.54
N LYS A 11 0.36 5.43 -12.45
CA LYS A 11 0.80 5.87 -11.14
C LYS A 11 1.32 4.72 -10.28
N ILE A 12 2.28 5.02 -9.42
CA ILE A 12 2.99 4.05 -8.59
C ILE A 12 2.72 4.34 -7.13
N ILE A 13 2.48 3.29 -6.36
CA ILE A 13 2.45 3.35 -4.90
C ILE A 13 3.64 2.61 -4.35
N ILE A 14 4.34 3.23 -3.41
CA ILE A 14 5.43 2.63 -2.66
C ILE A 14 5.06 2.57 -1.19
N LEU A 15 5.01 1.37 -0.63
CA LEU A 15 4.74 1.13 0.79
C LEU A 15 6.00 0.77 1.53
N THR A 16 6.16 1.35 2.70
CA THR A 16 7.26 1.07 3.62
C THR A 16 6.78 1.19 5.06
N GLU A 17 7.49 0.58 5.99
CA GLU A 17 7.29 0.83 7.43
C GLU A 17 8.32 1.81 7.98
N PHE A 18 9.37 2.08 7.21
CA PHE A 18 10.51 2.84 7.67
C PHE A 18 10.39 4.31 7.22
N LEU A 19 10.19 5.21 8.19
CA LEU A 19 10.21 6.65 7.96
C LEU A 19 11.48 7.15 7.25
N CYS A 20 12.64 6.56 7.54
CA CYS A 20 13.89 6.93 6.89
C CYS A 20 13.88 6.66 5.37
N ILE A 21 13.24 5.57 4.93
CA ILE A 21 13.09 5.24 3.51
C ILE A 21 12.24 6.28 2.80
N ILE A 22 11.19 6.83 3.45
CA ILE A 22 10.38 7.89 2.86
C ILE A 22 11.22 9.13 2.56
N HIS A 23 12.10 9.53 3.47
CA HIS A 23 13.01 10.67 3.26
C HIS A 23 13.98 10.41 2.11
N ILE A 24 14.52 9.20 2.01
CA ILE A 24 15.40 8.80 0.90
C ILE A 24 14.64 8.83 -0.43
N LEU A 25 13.43 8.26 -0.48
CA LEU A 25 12.64 8.22 -1.70
C LEU A 25 12.10 9.59 -2.12
N LYS A 26 11.87 10.51 -1.18
CA LYS A 26 11.58 11.92 -1.51
C LYS A 26 12.68 12.56 -2.36
N MET A 27 13.93 12.08 -2.27
CA MET A 27 15.03 12.56 -3.11
C MET A 27 14.83 12.27 -4.60
N LEU A 28 13.90 11.39 -4.97
CA LEU A 28 13.50 11.21 -6.37
C LEU A 28 12.96 12.51 -6.99
N GLN A 29 12.44 13.46 -6.19
CA GLN A 29 12.07 14.79 -6.68
C GLN A 29 13.26 15.55 -7.30
N LYS A 30 14.50 15.25 -6.87
CA LYS A 30 15.71 15.85 -7.47
C LYS A 30 16.07 15.25 -8.84
N GLN A 31 15.37 14.19 -9.25
CA GLN A 31 15.51 13.53 -10.56
C GLN A 31 14.25 13.77 -11.41
N ASP A 32 13.54 14.86 -11.17
CA ASP A 32 12.34 15.28 -11.91
C ASP A 32 11.14 14.32 -11.80
N TYR A 33 11.07 13.50 -10.73
CA TYR A 33 9.87 12.71 -10.42
C TYR A 33 8.85 13.51 -9.61
N CYS A 34 7.57 13.42 -9.99
CA CYS A 34 6.46 13.99 -9.23
C CYS A 34 6.07 13.04 -8.07
N VAL A 35 6.60 13.31 -6.88
CA VAL A 35 6.44 12.43 -5.70
C VAL A 35 5.60 13.10 -4.62
N ALA A 36 4.57 12.42 -4.15
CA ALA A 36 3.87 12.71 -2.90
C ALA A 36 4.23 11.68 -1.83
N ALA A 37 4.25 12.10 -0.57
CA ALA A 37 4.55 11.20 0.53
C ALA A 37 3.58 11.44 1.70
N VAL A 38 3.04 10.34 2.24
CA VAL A 38 2.08 10.30 3.34
C VAL A 38 2.70 9.50 4.49
N TYR A 39 2.84 10.13 5.65
CA TYR A 39 3.43 9.50 6.84
C TYR A 39 2.85 10.14 8.11
N SER A 40 3.07 9.49 9.25
CA SER A 40 2.39 9.77 10.53
C SER A 40 2.56 11.21 11.02
N ASN A 41 3.65 11.89 10.65
CA ASN A 41 3.91 13.28 11.05
C ASN A 41 3.15 14.32 10.20
N ILE A 42 2.38 13.90 9.19
CA ILE A 42 1.52 14.77 8.38
C ILE A 42 0.12 14.79 8.98
N SER A 43 -0.51 15.96 9.08
CA SER A 43 -1.88 16.09 9.58
C SER A 43 -2.88 15.33 8.70
N VAL A 44 -3.93 14.75 9.28
CA VAL A 44 -4.96 13.99 8.55
C VAL A 44 -5.54 14.77 7.36
N LYS A 45 -5.74 16.09 7.52
CA LYS A 45 -6.18 16.96 6.43
C LYS A 45 -5.20 16.96 5.26
N ASN A 46 -3.91 17.09 5.54
CA ASN A 46 -2.87 17.11 4.52
C ASN A 46 -2.67 15.73 3.89
N GLN A 47 -2.84 14.64 4.67
CA GLN A 47 -2.83 13.28 4.14
C GLN A 47 -3.93 13.09 3.08
N GLY A 48 -5.17 13.48 3.41
CA GLY A 48 -6.30 13.43 2.48
C GLY A 48 -6.08 14.30 1.24
N MET A 49 -5.48 15.48 1.38
CA MET A 49 -5.13 16.34 0.25
C MET A 49 -4.12 15.65 -0.69
N CYS A 50 -3.03 15.09 -0.16
CA CYS A 50 -2.04 14.38 -0.98
C CYS A 50 -2.65 13.22 -1.77
N ILE A 51 -3.52 12.43 -1.14
CA ILE A 51 -4.17 11.28 -1.78
C ILE A 51 -5.18 11.74 -2.83
N ASN A 52 -5.92 12.82 -2.57
CA ASN A 52 -6.84 13.39 -3.56
C ASN A 52 -6.08 13.92 -4.79
N THR A 53 -4.99 14.65 -4.59
CA THR A 53 -4.12 15.12 -5.68
C THR A 53 -3.50 13.96 -6.46
N PHE A 54 -3.10 12.88 -5.76
CA PHE A 54 -2.63 11.65 -6.41
C PHE A 54 -3.73 10.96 -7.22
N ASN A 55 -4.99 11.00 -6.79
CA ASN A 55 -6.10 10.44 -7.54
C ASN A 55 -6.61 11.34 -8.67
N GLN A 56 -6.23 12.61 -8.71
CA GLN A 56 -6.58 13.48 -9.83
C GLN A 56 -5.71 13.13 -11.03
N ASN A 57 -6.34 12.79 -12.16
CA ASN A 57 -5.69 12.85 -13.46
C ASN A 57 -5.85 14.28 -13.97
N LEU A 58 -5.03 15.19 -13.45
CA LEU A 58 -4.93 16.52 -14.05
C LEU A 58 -4.34 16.33 -15.45
N LEU A 59 -5.21 16.28 -16.45
CA LEU A 59 -4.84 16.68 -17.80
C LEU A 59 -4.31 18.09 -17.62
N LEU A 60 -3.01 18.28 -17.89
CA LEU A 60 -2.32 19.57 -17.82
C LEU A 60 -3.24 20.68 -18.33
N SER A 61 -3.88 21.38 -17.41
CA SER A 61 -4.41 22.71 -17.65
C SER A 61 -3.19 23.58 -17.87
N GLU A 62 -3.14 24.33 -18.97
CA GLU A 62 -1.99 25.19 -19.30
C GLU A 62 -1.70 26.22 -18.20
N ASP A 63 -2.69 26.49 -17.34
CA ASP A 63 -2.55 27.23 -16.10
C ASP A 63 -2.95 26.33 -14.92
N GLU A 64 -1.98 25.82 -14.15
CA GLU A 64 -2.05 25.67 -12.69
C GLU A 64 -0.82 24.92 -12.13
N THR A 65 -0.32 25.39 -11.00
CA THR A 65 0.85 24.90 -10.25
C THR A 65 0.66 23.53 -9.57
N ASP A 66 -0.51 22.91 -9.71
CA ASP A 66 -0.86 21.65 -9.06
C ASP A 66 -0.52 20.47 -9.98
N VAL A 67 0.76 20.09 -9.98
CA VAL A 67 1.21 18.88 -10.68
C VAL A 67 0.75 17.66 -9.89
N SER A 68 -0.09 16.82 -10.49
CA SER A 68 -0.46 15.54 -9.89
C SER A 68 0.78 14.67 -9.68
N SER A 69 0.85 13.99 -8.53
CA SER A 69 1.96 13.08 -8.25
C SER A 69 1.80 11.78 -9.04
N ASP A 70 2.91 11.34 -9.63
CA ASP A 70 3.02 10.05 -10.31
C ASP A 70 3.36 8.93 -9.32
N ILE A 71 4.05 9.27 -8.23
CA ILE A 71 4.50 8.34 -7.20
C ILE A 71 3.94 8.78 -5.85
N LEU A 72 3.18 7.89 -5.21
CA LEU A 72 2.74 8.05 -3.82
C LEU A 72 3.55 7.13 -2.93
N ILE A 73 4.25 7.69 -1.95
CA ILE A 73 4.96 6.93 -0.92
C ILE A 73 4.11 6.97 0.35
N SER A 74 3.81 5.84 0.96
CA SER A 74 3.05 5.81 2.21
C SER A 74 3.69 4.89 3.24
N ILE A 75 3.47 5.22 4.52
CA ILE A 75 3.57 4.22 5.59
C ILE A 75 2.38 3.26 5.46
N LEU A 76 2.65 1.97 5.61
CA LEU A 76 1.67 0.90 5.51
C LEU A 76 0.42 1.16 6.38
N GLU A 77 0.64 1.54 7.64
CA GLU A 77 -0.41 1.82 8.64
C GLU A 77 -1.41 2.92 8.23
N ILE A 78 -1.05 3.82 7.31
CA ILE A 78 -1.89 4.97 6.97
C ILE A 78 -2.88 4.63 5.86
N LEU A 79 -2.52 3.72 4.95
CA LEU A 79 -3.44 3.29 3.89
C LEU A 79 -4.52 2.34 4.39
N ASP A 80 -4.36 1.79 5.59
CA ASP A 80 -5.40 1.04 6.30
C ASP A 80 -6.62 1.91 6.66
N ILE A 81 -6.52 3.25 6.58
CA ILE A 81 -7.60 4.19 6.90
C ILE A 81 -8.53 4.41 5.68
N ASN A 82 -8.84 3.36 4.91
CA ASN A 82 -9.79 3.39 3.78
C ASN A 82 -9.45 4.36 2.63
N TYR A 83 -8.17 4.68 2.41
CA TYR A 83 -7.78 5.52 1.28
C TYR A 83 -7.71 4.70 -0.01
N ILE A 84 -8.55 5.07 -0.98
CA ILE A 84 -8.65 4.37 -2.26
C ILE A 84 -7.72 5.04 -3.28
N CYS A 85 -6.84 4.27 -3.90
CA CYS A 85 -5.93 4.78 -4.94
C CYS A 85 -6.28 4.23 -6.32
N ILE A 86 -7.30 4.80 -6.95
CA ILE A 86 -7.96 4.24 -8.16
C ILE A 86 -7.02 4.22 -9.38
N HIS A 87 -6.09 5.17 -9.47
CA HIS A 87 -5.15 5.29 -10.60
C HIS A 87 -3.82 4.58 -10.39
N ALA A 88 -3.61 3.95 -9.24
CA ALA A 88 -2.39 3.19 -9.03
C ALA A 88 -2.39 1.93 -9.91
N PHE A 89 -1.27 1.71 -10.59
CA PHE A 89 -1.05 0.56 -11.46
C PHE A 89 -0.01 -0.41 -10.90
N GLN A 90 0.96 0.15 -10.16
CA GLN A 90 2.05 -0.61 -9.57
C GLN A 90 2.08 -0.37 -8.07
N LEU A 91 2.18 -1.48 -7.33
CA LEU A 91 2.39 -1.48 -5.90
C LEU A 91 3.80 -2.01 -5.63
N ILE A 92 4.66 -1.18 -5.07
CA ILE A 92 6.00 -1.54 -4.63
C ILE A 92 6.00 -1.63 -3.12
N LEU A 93 6.45 -2.77 -2.61
CA LEU A 93 6.48 -3.12 -1.21
C LEU A 93 7.96 -3.14 -0.77
N LEU A 94 8.38 -2.22 0.11
CA LEU A 94 9.77 -2.07 0.62
C LEU A 94 10.08 -2.50 2.08
N SER A 95 9.09 -2.78 2.93
CA SER A 95 9.30 -3.48 4.21
C SER A 95 9.63 -4.98 4.06
N PRO A 96 10.18 -5.68 5.07
CA PRO A 96 10.23 -7.15 5.11
C PRO A 96 9.05 -7.81 5.84
N SER A 97 8.31 -7.05 6.65
CA SER A 97 7.30 -7.53 7.60
C SER A 97 6.02 -8.11 6.99
N TRP A 98 5.84 -8.06 5.66
CA TRP A 98 4.54 -8.27 4.99
C TRP A 98 3.79 -9.46 5.53
N LEU A 99 2.80 -9.22 6.37
CA LEU A 99 1.84 -10.28 6.62
C LEU A 99 1.09 -10.55 5.32
N GLU A 100 0.71 -11.81 5.13
CA GLU A 100 -0.24 -12.18 4.07
C GLU A 100 -1.48 -11.26 4.13
N ARG A 101 -1.87 -10.86 5.36
CA ARG A 101 -2.86 -9.83 5.66
C ARG A 101 -2.52 -8.47 5.06
N ASP A 102 -1.34 -7.90 5.33
CA ASP A 102 -0.97 -6.56 4.87
C ASP A 102 -0.90 -6.48 3.35
N LYS A 103 -0.46 -7.57 2.70
CA LYS A 103 -0.48 -7.68 1.24
C LYS A 103 -1.90 -7.73 0.70
N THR A 104 -2.79 -8.48 1.33
CA THR A 104 -4.21 -8.55 0.95
C THR A 104 -4.90 -7.21 1.18
N GLN A 105 -4.67 -6.56 2.32
CA GLN A 105 -5.25 -5.27 2.68
C GLN A 105 -4.73 -4.13 1.80
N SER A 106 -3.41 -4.08 1.57
CA SER A 106 -2.79 -3.13 0.63
C SER A 106 -3.30 -3.34 -0.80
N LYS A 107 -3.54 -4.61 -1.19
CA LYS A 107 -4.20 -4.90 -2.46
C LYS A 107 -5.63 -4.38 -2.45
N THR A 108 -6.42 -4.53 -1.40
CA THR A 108 -7.80 -4.04 -1.34
C THR A 108 -7.89 -2.50 -1.39
N CYS A 109 -6.93 -1.78 -0.81
CA CYS A 109 -6.88 -0.31 -0.89
C CYS A 109 -6.62 0.22 -2.31
N ILE A 110 -6.05 -0.62 -3.18
CA ILE A 110 -5.77 -0.28 -4.58
C ILE A 110 -6.79 -0.92 -5.53
N TYR A 111 -7.10 -2.19 -5.28
CA TYR A 111 -8.09 -3.02 -5.95
C TYR A 111 -9.48 -2.70 -5.42
N HIS A 112 -9.94 -1.52 -5.81
CA HIS A 112 -11.31 -1.11 -5.58
C HIS A 112 -12.18 -1.47 -6.79
N TYR A 113 -13.48 -1.68 -6.61
CA TYR A 113 -14.41 -2.05 -7.70
C TYR A 113 -14.41 -1.09 -8.91
N ARG A 114 -13.85 0.11 -8.76
CA ARG A 114 -13.72 1.14 -9.81
C ARG A 114 -12.41 1.07 -10.60
N GLN A 115 -11.48 0.19 -10.24
CA GLN A 115 -10.20 0.09 -10.94
C GLN A 115 -10.43 -0.59 -12.30
N MET A 116 -10.29 0.16 -13.39
CA MET A 116 -10.51 -0.35 -14.76
C MET A 116 -9.26 -0.98 -15.38
N ASN A 117 -8.13 -0.91 -14.68
CA ASN A 117 -6.89 -1.55 -15.10
C ASN A 117 -7.02 -3.07 -14.96
N LYS A 118 -6.94 -3.79 -16.09
CA LYS A 118 -7.12 -5.24 -16.16
C LYS A 118 -6.08 -6.02 -15.34
N ILE A 119 -4.89 -5.44 -15.11
CA ILE A 119 -3.77 -6.07 -14.44
C ILE A 119 -3.11 -5.03 -13.53
N MET A 120 -2.85 -5.40 -12.27
CA MET A 120 -2.03 -4.64 -11.33
C MET A 120 -0.77 -5.45 -11.03
N TYR A 121 0.38 -4.78 -10.96
CA TYR A 121 1.66 -5.42 -10.63
C TYR A 121 2.06 -5.12 -9.19
N THR A 122 2.29 -6.17 -8.40
CA THR A 122 2.84 -6.06 -7.05
C THR A 122 4.29 -6.53 -7.03
N TYR A 123 5.21 -5.63 -6.67
CA TYR A 123 6.63 -5.92 -6.52
C TYR A 123 7.00 -5.91 -5.05
N CYS A 124 7.64 -6.99 -4.57
CA CYS A 124 8.18 -7.06 -3.22
C CYS A 124 9.70 -6.99 -3.30
N LEU A 125 10.31 -5.97 -2.69
CA LEU A 125 11.75 -5.90 -2.57
C LEU A 125 12.19 -6.83 -1.43
N MET A 126 13.02 -7.81 -1.76
CA MET A 126 13.52 -8.80 -0.80
C MET A 126 15.04 -8.78 -0.84
N CYS A 127 15.67 -8.61 0.31
CA CYS A 127 17.11 -8.77 0.43
C CYS A 127 17.50 -10.21 0.06
N ARG A 128 18.59 -10.37 -0.69
CA ARG A 128 19.09 -11.69 -1.12
C ARG A 128 19.59 -12.55 0.04
N ASP A 129 19.78 -11.97 1.21
CA ASP A 129 20.28 -12.70 2.36
C ASP A 129 19.27 -13.74 2.84
N VAL A 130 19.59 -15.01 2.59
CA VAL A 130 18.68 -16.15 2.77
C VAL A 130 18.23 -16.25 4.22
N GLN A 131 19.08 -15.84 5.16
CA GLN A 131 18.82 -15.95 6.59
C GLN A 131 17.77 -14.94 7.09
N ILE A 132 17.81 -13.70 6.59
CA ILE A 132 16.77 -12.71 6.92
C ILE A 132 15.44 -13.14 6.32
N LYS A 133 15.47 -13.61 5.06
CA LYS A 133 14.27 -14.11 4.38
C LYS A 133 13.65 -15.31 5.09
N SER A 134 14.45 -16.30 5.51
CA SER A 134 13.93 -17.47 6.24
C SER A 134 13.35 -17.04 7.59
N ASN A 135 14.03 -16.16 8.33
CA ASN A 135 13.55 -15.71 9.63
C ASN A 135 12.20 -14.97 9.55
N ILE A 136 12.01 -14.16 8.50
CA ILE A 136 10.73 -13.49 8.25
C ILE A 136 9.64 -14.51 7.95
N LEU A 137 9.90 -15.48 7.07
CA LEU A 137 8.93 -16.51 6.71
C LEU A 137 8.56 -17.41 7.90
N ASP A 138 9.56 -17.77 8.72
CA ASP A 138 9.36 -18.58 9.93
C ASP A 138 8.52 -17.83 10.96
N TRP A 139 8.81 -16.54 11.17
CA TRP A 139 8.03 -15.68 12.05
C TRP A 139 6.57 -15.56 11.57
N GLN A 140 6.34 -15.42 10.26
CA GLN A 140 5.00 -15.40 9.68
C GLN A 140 4.25 -16.71 9.89
N ALA A 141 4.91 -17.85 9.69
CA ALA A 141 4.31 -19.16 9.92
C ALA A 141 3.92 -19.35 11.41
N MET A 142 4.76 -18.86 12.32
CA MET A 142 4.49 -18.86 13.75
C MET A 142 3.28 -17.98 14.11
N GLN A 143 3.21 -16.76 13.57
CA GLN A 143 2.10 -15.85 13.82
C GLN A 143 0.77 -16.39 13.26
N LYS A 144 0.78 -17.00 12.06
CA LYS A 144 -0.40 -17.67 11.48
C LYS A 144 -0.89 -18.79 12.38
N SER A 145 0.03 -19.60 12.91
CA SER A 145 -0.29 -20.68 13.84
C SER A 145 -0.87 -20.15 15.16
N PHE A 146 -0.28 -19.08 15.70
CA PHE A 146 -0.76 -18.42 16.91
C PHE A 146 -2.17 -17.82 16.73
N ASN A 147 -2.42 -17.11 15.63
CA ASN A 147 -3.74 -16.55 15.33
C ASN A 147 -4.81 -17.64 15.22
N LYS A 148 -4.48 -18.78 14.57
CA LYS A 148 -5.39 -19.92 14.49
C LYS A 148 -5.70 -20.51 15.87
N LEU A 149 -4.69 -20.64 16.72
CA LEU A 149 -4.87 -21.10 18.10
C LEU A 149 -5.74 -20.14 18.91
N ALA A 150 -5.48 -18.83 18.80
CA ALA A 150 -6.27 -17.80 19.48
C ALA A 150 -7.75 -17.86 19.07
N MET A 151 -8.05 -18.05 17.78
CA MET A 151 -9.42 -18.23 17.28
C MET A 151 -10.08 -19.49 17.87
N LEU A 152 -9.37 -20.61 17.94
CA LEU A 152 -9.89 -21.85 18.53
C LEU A 152 -10.23 -21.66 20.01
N LEU A 153 -9.33 -21.03 20.78
CA LEU A 153 -9.55 -20.74 22.19
C LEU A 153 -10.70 -19.76 22.41
N GLN A 154 -10.85 -18.75 21.56
CA GLN A 154 -11.99 -17.81 21.62
C GLN A 154 -13.32 -18.52 21.35
N ARG A 155 -13.35 -19.47 20.41
CA ARG A 155 -14.52 -20.30 20.11
C ARG A 155 -14.87 -21.22 21.27
N GLU A 156 -13.86 -21.85 21.88
CA GLU A 156 -14.03 -22.76 23.03
C GLU A 156 -14.48 -22.02 24.29
N ALA A 157 -13.97 -20.80 24.51
CA ALA A 157 -14.39 -19.92 25.61
C ALA A 157 -15.79 -19.30 25.41
N GLY A 158 -16.46 -19.56 24.28
CA GLY A 158 -17.78 -18.99 23.97
C GLY A 158 -17.79 -17.47 23.79
N ILE A 159 -16.63 -16.86 23.53
CA ILE A 159 -16.48 -15.40 23.41
C ILE A 159 -16.94 -14.92 22.03
N VAL A 160 -16.86 -15.77 21.00
CA VAL A 160 -17.29 -15.44 19.63
C VAL A 160 -18.45 -16.36 19.23
N GLN A 161 -19.67 -15.85 19.40
CA GLN A 161 -20.88 -16.41 18.81
C GLN A 161 -21.08 -15.67 17.47
N ASP A 162 -20.81 -16.37 16.37
CA ASP A 162 -20.94 -15.91 14.99
C ASP A 162 -19.96 -14.81 14.53
N MET A 163 -18.80 -15.20 14.00
CA MET A 163 -18.08 -14.38 13.02
C MET A 163 -17.62 -15.20 11.81
N ILE A 164 -17.89 -14.59 10.66
CA ILE A 164 -17.80 -15.06 9.28
C ILE A 164 -16.42 -15.62 8.95
N ASP A 165 -16.42 -16.73 8.21
CA ASP A 165 -15.25 -17.37 7.62
C ASP A 165 -14.51 -16.36 6.72
N LEU A 166 -13.36 -15.86 7.20
CA LEU A 166 -12.54 -14.88 6.48
C LEU A 166 -11.64 -15.53 5.41
N ASP A 167 -11.77 -16.84 5.17
CA ASP A 167 -11.11 -17.54 4.06
C ASP A 167 -11.86 -17.40 2.72
N THR A 168 -12.97 -16.64 2.69
CA THR A 168 -13.67 -16.25 1.46
C THR A 168 -13.87 -14.74 1.38
N VAL A 169 -12.86 -13.98 0.95
CA VAL A 169 -12.86 -12.89 -0.07
C VAL A 169 -11.41 -12.47 -0.34
#